data_AF-A0A3D1RXC8-F1
#
_entry.id   AF-A0A3D1RXC8-F1
#
_cell.length_a   1.000
_cell.length_b   1.000
_cell.length_c   1.000
_cell.angle_alpha   90.00
_cell.angle_beta   90.00
_cell.angle_gamma   90.00
#
_symmetry.space_group_name_H-M   'P 1'
#
loop_
_entity.id
_entity.type
_entity.pdbx_description
1 polymer ?
#
loop_
_entity_poly.entity_id
_entity_poly.type
_entity_poly.pdbx_seq_one_letter_code
_entity_poly.pdbx_strand_id
1 'polypeptide(L)'
;LDLSGQHVSIIGTGASAMQIVPAIAHQVQTLTIYQRTPQWVRPISGYGERIGDGARWLLENLPYYVEWFRFTMFWRYGDGLLPFLRKDPDWPHPERALNRVNDRHRQEMTDFMHYELRDRPDLAAHCRPDYPAYGKRILLDNGWYRTLTQP
;
A
#
# COMPACT_ATOMS: atom_id res chain seq x y z
N LEU A 1 -6.63 14.27 21.10
CA LEU A 1 -6.71 13.17 22.07
C LEU A 1 -5.29 12.83 22.47
N ASP A 2 -4.99 12.74 23.76
CA ASP A 2 -3.70 12.20 24.20
C ASP A 2 -3.82 10.67 24.24
N LEU A 3 -2.89 10.01 23.56
CA LEU A 3 -2.83 8.55 23.43
C LEU A 3 -1.69 7.95 24.26
N SER A 4 -0.90 8.80 24.93
CA SER A 4 0.26 8.41 25.71
C SER A 4 -0.12 7.40 26.80
N GLY A 5 0.46 6.21 26.75
CA GLY A 5 0.20 5.16 27.74
C GLY A 5 -1.17 4.49 27.62
N GLN A 6 -1.93 4.76 26.56
CA GLN A 6 -3.27 4.17 26.39
C GLN A 6 -3.23 2.81 25.70
N HIS A 7 -4.23 1.96 25.98
CA HIS A 7 -4.46 0.72 25.25
C HIS A 7 -5.44 0.95 24.10
N VAL A 8 -4.98 0.87 22.87
CA VAL A 8 -5.77 1.23 21.68
C VAL A 8 -6.14 0.00 20.85
N SER A 9 -7.40 -0.08 20.46
CA SER A 9 -7.91 -1.10 19.53
C SER A 9 -8.31 -0.47 18.20
N ILE A 10 -7.79 -0.99 17.09
CA ILE A 10 -8.10 -0.56 15.73
C ILE A 10 -8.90 -1.67 15.04
N ILE A 11 -10.10 -1.33 14.57
CA ILE A 11 -10.97 -2.28 13.88
C ILE A 11 -10.89 -2.01 12.37
N GLY A 12 -10.33 -2.96 11.64
CA GLY A 12 -10.11 -2.88 10.19
C GLY A 12 -8.69 -2.45 9.80
N THR A 13 -8.30 -2.79 8.57
CA THR A 13 -6.96 -2.56 8.01
C THR A 13 -7.03 -1.87 6.64
N GLY A 14 -8.04 -1.02 6.44
CA GLY A 14 -8.14 -0.18 5.25
C GLY A 14 -7.14 0.99 5.24
N ALA A 15 -7.25 1.86 4.24
CA ALA A 15 -6.36 3.01 4.07
C ALA A 15 -6.20 3.86 5.33
N SER A 16 -7.30 4.16 6.03
CA SER A 16 -7.28 4.97 7.24
C SER A 16 -6.46 4.32 8.36
N ALA A 17 -6.63 3.01 8.57
CA ALA A 17 -5.86 2.29 9.59
C ALA A 17 -4.36 2.27 9.26
N MET A 18 -4.00 2.06 7.99
CA MET A 18 -2.60 2.08 7.56
C MET A 18 -1.92 3.45 7.66
N GLN A 19 -2.70 4.53 7.76
CA GLN A 19 -2.18 5.87 8.03
C GLN A 19 -2.11 6.17 9.54
N ILE A 20 -3.14 5.78 10.28
CA ILE A 20 -3.27 6.07 11.72
C ILE A 20 -2.29 5.23 12.54
N VAL A 21 -2.24 3.91 12.29
CA VAL A 21 -1.46 2.98 13.12
C VAL A 21 0.03 3.34 13.17
N PRO A 22 0.74 3.54 12.04
CA PRO A 22 2.15 3.95 12.09
C PRO A 22 2.36 5.29 12.80
N ALA A 23 1.39 6.21 12.73
CA ALA A 23 1.47 7.51 13.36
C ALA A 23 1.32 7.47 14.89
N ILE A 24 0.60 6.49 15.44
CA ILE A 24 0.31 6.42 16.89
C ILE A 24 1.02 5.29 17.63
N ALA A 25 1.56 4.29 16.92
CA ALA A 25 2.10 3.07 17.54
C ALA A 25 3.18 3.33 18.61
N HIS A 26 4.01 4.36 18.42
CA HIS A 26 5.07 4.75 19.36
C HIS A 26 4.58 5.53 20.59
N GLN A 27 3.31 5.92 20.64
CA GLN A 27 2.73 6.74 21.72
C GLN A 27 1.88 5.90 22.68
N VAL A 28 1.23 4.87 22.17
CA VAL A 28 0.31 4.02 22.93
C VAL A 28 1.07 2.97 23.75
N GLN A 29 0.47 2.50 24.84
CA GLN A 29 1.04 1.40 25.63
C GLN A 29 0.88 0.05 24.90
N THR A 30 -0.28 -0.18 24.29
CA THR A 30 -0.52 -1.37 23.45
C THR A 30 -1.43 -1.01 22.28
N LEU A 31 -1.19 -1.60 21.12
CA LEU A 31 -2.04 -1.45 19.93
C LEU A 31 -2.51 -2.81 19.42
N THR A 32 -3.81 -3.06 19.45
CA THR A 32 -4.41 -4.31 18.93
C THR A 32 -5.15 -4.03 17.63
N ILE A 33 -4.81 -4.76 16.56
CA ILE A 33 -5.48 -4.65 15.25
C ILE A 33 -6.42 -5.83 15.04
N TYR A 34 -7.70 -5.54 14.82
CA TYR A 34 -8.69 -6.52 14.41
C TYR A 34 -8.85 -6.48 12.90
N GLN A 35 -8.21 -7.43 12.22
CA GLN A 35 -8.25 -7.54 10.76
C GLN A 35 -9.26 -8.59 10.30
N ARG A 36 -10.16 -8.20 9.39
CA ARG A 36 -11.03 -9.15 8.67
C ARG A 36 -10.40 -9.63 7.37
N THR A 37 -9.86 -8.72 6.57
CA THR A 37 -9.30 -9.03 5.25
C THR A 37 -8.03 -8.21 5.05
N PRO A 38 -6.86 -8.85 4.84
CA PRO A 38 -5.63 -8.13 4.52
C PRO A 38 -5.76 -7.37 3.20
N GLN A 39 -4.98 -6.32 3.04
CA GLN A 39 -4.97 -5.49 1.84
C GLN A 39 -3.64 -5.64 1.10
N TRP A 40 -3.69 -5.50 -0.22
CA TRP A 40 -2.48 -5.38 -1.02
C TRP A 40 -1.80 -4.03 -0.74
N VAL A 41 -0.52 -4.10 -0.34
CA VAL A 41 0.30 -2.93 0.00
C VAL A 41 1.48 -2.87 -0.96
N ARG A 42 1.72 -1.69 -1.56
CA ARG A 42 2.92 -1.43 -2.36
C ARG A 42 3.93 -0.56 -1.62
N PRO A 43 5.23 -0.87 -1.73
CA PRO A 43 6.26 0.07 -1.31
C PRO A 43 6.24 1.31 -2.21
N ILE A 44 6.54 2.45 -1.62
CA ILE A 44 6.75 3.70 -2.34
C ILE A 44 7.95 4.43 -1.77
N SER A 45 8.93 4.70 -2.62
CA SER A 45 10.12 5.47 -2.26
C SER A 45 9.74 6.93 -2.01
N GLY A 46 10.30 7.52 -0.96
CA GLY A 46 10.09 8.91 -0.62
C GLY A 46 8.68 9.26 -0.16
N TYR A 47 7.95 8.29 0.41
CA TYR A 47 6.67 8.60 1.07
C TYR A 47 6.86 9.64 2.16
N GLY A 48 6.13 10.75 2.09
CA GLY A 48 6.22 11.83 3.08
C GLY A 48 7.46 12.71 2.94
N GLU A 49 8.35 12.45 1.96
CA GLU A 49 9.44 13.38 1.65
C GLU A 49 8.89 14.70 1.13
N ARG A 50 9.62 15.78 1.40
CA ARG A 50 9.27 17.10 0.89
C ARG A 50 9.39 17.12 -0.62
N ILE A 51 8.45 17.80 -1.27
CA ILE A 51 8.53 18.10 -2.71
C ILE A 51 9.76 18.99 -2.93
N GLY A 52 10.75 18.46 -3.66
CA GLY A 52 12.01 19.16 -3.95
C GLY A 52 11.81 20.44 -4.76
N ASP A 53 12.76 21.37 -4.62
CA ASP A 53 12.64 22.72 -5.17
C ASP A 53 12.47 22.74 -6.69
N GLY A 54 13.12 21.82 -7.42
CA GLY A 54 12.93 21.70 -8.87
C GLY A 54 11.51 21.27 -9.26
N ALA A 55 10.92 20.31 -8.53
CA ALA A 55 9.54 19.89 -8.78
C ALA A 55 8.55 21.01 -8.45
N ARG A 56 8.80 21.75 -7.36
CA ARG A 56 8.03 22.95 -7.00
C ARG A 56 8.12 24.01 -8.10
N TRP A 57 9.33 24.31 -8.56
CA TRP A 57 9.56 25.28 -9.63
C TRP A 57 8.81 24.92 -10.91
N LEU A 58 8.84 23.65 -11.34
CA LEU A 58 8.10 23.17 -12.51
C LEU A 58 6.59 23.35 -12.35
N LEU A 59 6.04 23.02 -11.17
CA LEU A 59 4.62 23.19 -10.87
C LEU A 59 4.18 24.66 -10.84
N GLU A 60 5.07 25.56 -10.43
CA GLU A 60 4.75 26.99 -10.29
C GLU A 60 5.00 27.81 -11.57
N ASN A 61 6.00 27.43 -12.38
CA ASN A 61 6.54 28.31 -13.42
C ASN A 61 6.46 27.75 -14.85
N LEU A 62 6.43 26.43 -15.04
CA LEU A 62 6.44 25.85 -16.40
C LEU A 62 4.99 25.80 -16.95
N PRO A 63 4.68 26.52 -18.05
CA PRO A 63 3.34 26.49 -18.61
C PRO A 63 2.88 25.07 -18.96
N TYR A 64 1.63 24.75 -18.65
CA TYR A 64 0.98 23.45 -18.89
C TYR A 64 1.53 22.26 -18.09
N TYR A 65 2.53 22.46 -17.23
CA TYR A 65 3.15 21.36 -16.50
C TYR A 65 2.20 20.75 -15.46
N VAL A 66 1.38 21.55 -14.78
CA VAL A 66 0.39 21.05 -13.81
C VAL A 66 -0.67 20.20 -14.50
N GLU A 67 -1.15 20.62 -15.67
CA GLU A 67 -2.14 19.92 -16.47
C GLU A 67 -1.56 18.59 -16.98
N TRP A 68 -0.34 18.61 -17.51
CA TRP A 68 0.38 17.41 -17.89
C TRP A 68 0.58 16.46 -16.70
N PHE A 69 1.02 16.97 -15.56
CA PHE A 69 1.20 16.18 -14.33
C PHE A 69 -0.12 15.52 -13.89
N ARG A 70 -1.22 16.27 -13.89
CA ARG A 70 -2.55 15.73 -13.56
C ARG A 70 -3.00 14.69 -14.58
N PHE A 71 -2.83 14.95 -15.87
CA PHE A 71 -3.14 13.99 -16.93
C PHE A 71 -2.37 12.68 -16.73
N THR A 72 -1.06 12.75 -16.49
CA THR A 72 -0.25 11.54 -16.27
C THR A 72 -0.69 10.76 -15.03
N MET A 73 -1.07 11.44 -13.94
CA MET A 73 -1.65 10.82 -12.76
C MET A 73 -2.96 10.10 -13.08
N PHE A 74 -3.90 10.77 -13.75
CA PHE A 74 -5.18 10.16 -14.14
C PHE A 74 -5.00 9.00 -15.10
N TRP A 75 -4.20 9.18 -16.15
CA TRP A 75 -3.91 8.13 -17.12
C TRP A 75 -3.30 6.89 -16.46
N ARG A 76 -2.30 7.07 -15.59
CA ARG A 76 -1.59 5.94 -14.93
C ARG A 76 -2.53 5.09 -14.08
N TYR A 77 -3.47 5.71 -13.37
CA TYR A 77 -4.40 5.00 -12.48
C TYR A 77 -5.76 4.67 -13.12
N GLY A 78 -6.05 5.23 -14.30
CA GLY A 78 -7.17 4.86 -15.17
C GLY A 78 -6.71 3.87 -16.24
N ASP A 79 -6.60 4.34 -17.48
CA ASP A 79 -6.32 3.50 -18.66
C ASP A 79 -5.00 2.75 -18.60
N GLY A 80 -3.96 3.35 -18.00
CA GLY A 80 -2.67 2.70 -17.79
C GLY A 80 -2.74 1.46 -16.89
N LEU A 81 -3.76 1.36 -16.05
CA LEU A 81 -4.00 0.20 -15.19
C LEU A 81 -4.87 -0.87 -15.88
N LEU A 82 -5.61 -0.52 -16.94
CA LEU A 82 -6.55 -1.43 -17.59
C LEU A 82 -5.94 -2.78 -18.02
N PRO A 83 -4.71 -2.86 -18.59
CA PRO A 83 -4.10 -4.14 -18.93
C PRO A 83 -3.90 -5.09 -17.72
N PHE A 84 -3.78 -4.56 -16.50
CA PHE A 84 -3.61 -5.33 -15.26
C PHE A 84 -4.93 -5.96 -14.79
N LEU A 85 -6.06 -5.45 -15.29
CA LEU A 85 -7.41 -5.80 -14.86
C LEU A 85 -8.15 -6.68 -15.88
N ARG A 86 -7.57 -6.86 -17.08
CA ARG A 86 -8.13 -7.73 -18.11
C ARG A 86 -7.80 -9.19 -17.80
N LYS A 87 -8.84 -10.01 -17.64
CA LYS A 87 -8.67 -11.46 -17.47
C LYS A 87 -8.10 -12.07 -18.75
N ASP A 88 -6.99 -12.78 -18.61
CA ASP A 88 -6.44 -13.65 -19.63
C ASP A 88 -7.06 -15.06 -19.45
N PRO A 89 -7.85 -15.56 -20.41
CA PRO A 89 -8.50 -16.87 -20.31
C PRO A 89 -7.51 -18.03 -20.20
N ASP A 90 -6.30 -17.86 -20.76
CA ASP A 90 -5.29 -18.91 -20.85
C ASP A 90 -4.24 -18.80 -19.72
N TRP A 91 -4.46 -17.89 -18.76
CA TRP A 91 -3.57 -17.73 -17.62
C TRP A 91 -3.54 -19.01 -16.77
N PRO A 92 -2.37 -19.62 -16.49
CA PRO A 92 -2.27 -20.91 -15.81
C PRO A 92 -2.67 -20.90 -14.32
N HIS A 93 -2.82 -19.71 -13.72
CA HIS A 93 -3.17 -19.54 -12.31
C HIS A 93 -4.36 -18.57 -12.12
N PRO A 94 -5.53 -18.88 -12.72
CA PRO A 94 -6.68 -17.98 -12.73
C PRO A 94 -7.30 -17.76 -11.34
N GLU A 95 -7.00 -18.63 -10.38
CA GLU A 95 -7.41 -18.53 -8.98
C GLU A 95 -6.69 -17.43 -8.21
N ARG A 96 -5.47 -17.06 -8.61
CA ARG A 96 -4.63 -16.10 -7.85
C ARG A 96 -4.40 -14.76 -8.55
N ALA A 97 -4.49 -14.72 -9.88
CA ALA A 97 -4.24 -13.52 -10.66
C ALA A 97 -5.03 -13.52 -11.97
N LEU A 98 -5.24 -12.32 -12.51
CA LEU A 98 -6.03 -12.13 -13.74
C LEU A 98 -5.24 -12.37 -15.01
N ASN A 99 -3.92 -12.12 -14.98
CA ASN A 99 -3.00 -12.25 -16.09
C ASN A 99 -1.55 -12.17 -15.57
N ARG A 100 -0.58 -12.32 -16.47
CA ARG A 100 0.85 -12.26 -16.15
C ARG A 100 1.30 -10.99 -15.42
N VAL A 101 0.79 -9.83 -15.81
CA VAL A 101 1.23 -8.54 -15.23
C VAL A 101 0.61 -8.36 -13.84
N ASN A 102 -0.64 -8.78 -13.67
CA ASN A 102 -1.32 -8.85 -12.38
C ASN A 102 -0.56 -9.78 -11.41
N ASP A 103 -0.15 -10.97 -11.86
CA ASP A 103 0.58 -11.94 -11.04
C ASP A 103 1.98 -11.43 -10.66
N ARG A 104 2.69 -10.78 -11.60
CA ARG A 104 3.96 -10.11 -11.29
C ARG A 104 3.80 -9.10 -10.16
N HIS A 105 2.76 -8.27 -10.21
CA HIS A 105 2.50 -7.27 -9.17
C HIS A 105 2.11 -7.90 -7.83
N ARG A 106 1.32 -8.98 -7.88
CA ARG A 106 1.02 -9.80 -6.71
C ARG A 106 2.31 -10.33 -6.07
N GLN A 107 3.24 -10.82 -6.87
CA GLN A 107 4.54 -11.31 -6.41
C GLN A 107 5.39 -10.20 -5.80
N GLU A 108 5.58 -9.07 -6.49
CA GLU A 108 6.34 -7.92 -5.97
C GLU A 108 5.83 -7.44 -4.59
N MET A 109 4.51 -7.38 -4.39
CA MET A 109 3.93 -6.99 -3.09
C MET A 109 4.10 -8.09 -2.03
N THR A 110 4.02 -9.36 -2.43
CA THR A 110 4.24 -10.50 -1.52
C THR A 110 5.69 -10.56 -1.06
N ASP A 111 6.64 -10.33 -1.98
CA ASP A 111 8.07 -10.31 -1.69
C ASP A 111 8.42 -9.15 -0.76
N PHE A 112 7.86 -7.96 -1.00
CA PHE A 112 8.02 -6.81 -0.10
C PHE A 112 7.47 -7.09 1.30
N MET A 113 6.27 -7.68 1.41
CA MET A 113 5.68 -8.07 2.69
C MET A 113 6.58 -9.06 3.44
N HIS A 114 7.10 -10.09 2.75
CA HIS A 114 8.02 -11.06 3.36
C HIS A 114 9.34 -10.41 3.78
N TYR A 115 9.85 -9.46 3.01
CA TYR A 115 11.06 -8.73 3.35
C TYR A 115 10.90 -7.89 4.62
N GLU A 116 9.82 -7.11 4.75
CA GLU A 116 9.57 -6.28 5.95
C GLU A 116 9.21 -7.15 7.17
N LEU A 117 8.54 -8.30 6.99
CA LEU A 117 8.13 -9.20 8.07
C LEU A 117 9.08 -10.39 8.29
N ARG A 118 10.31 -10.33 7.79
CA ARG A 118 11.29 -11.43 7.88
C ARG A 118 11.56 -11.90 9.32
N ASP A 119 11.48 -10.98 10.28
CA ASP A 119 11.70 -11.25 11.71
C ASP A 119 10.41 -11.68 12.44
N ARG A 120 9.25 -11.64 11.75
CA ARG A 120 7.92 -12.01 12.25
C ARG A 120 7.14 -12.86 11.23
N PRO A 121 7.62 -14.09 10.91
CA PRO A 121 6.98 -14.96 9.93
C PRO A 121 5.56 -15.37 10.32
N ASP A 122 5.26 -15.36 11.62
CA ASP A 122 3.91 -15.60 12.16
C ASP A 122 2.89 -14.57 11.65
N LEU A 123 3.32 -13.31 11.42
CA LEU A 123 2.45 -12.26 10.91
C LEU A 123 2.28 -12.32 9.39
N ALA A 124 3.28 -12.80 8.65
CA ALA A 124 3.25 -12.85 7.19
C ALA A 124 2.06 -13.65 6.65
N ALA A 125 1.69 -14.75 7.33
CA ALA A 125 0.53 -15.57 6.97
C ALA A 125 -0.79 -14.79 7.05
N HIS A 126 -0.90 -13.84 7.99
CA HIS A 126 -2.09 -13.00 8.18
C HIS A 126 -2.13 -11.78 7.25
N CYS A 127 -0.99 -11.39 6.66
CA CYS A 127 -0.88 -10.19 5.85
C CYS A 127 -1.12 -10.39 4.35
N ARG A 128 -1.18 -11.64 3.87
CA ARG A 128 -1.34 -11.94 2.44
C ARG A 128 -2.82 -11.98 2.02
N PRO A 129 -3.27 -11.13 1.09
CA PRO A 129 -4.61 -11.23 0.52
C PRO A 129 -4.87 -12.51 -0.27
N ASP A 130 -6.13 -12.94 -0.27
CA ASP A 130 -6.67 -14.10 -0.97
C ASP A 130 -7.38 -13.73 -2.28
N TYR A 131 -7.46 -12.43 -2.61
CA TYR A 131 -8.04 -11.93 -3.85
C TYR A 131 -6.95 -11.38 -4.80
N PRO A 132 -7.19 -11.35 -6.12
CA PRO A 132 -6.22 -10.85 -7.09
C PRO A 132 -5.76 -9.41 -6.79
N ALA A 133 -4.51 -9.09 -7.17
CA ALA A 133 -4.02 -7.72 -7.10
C ALA A 133 -4.98 -6.78 -7.86
N TYR A 134 -5.18 -5.58 -7.32
CA TYR A 134 -6.11 -4.57 -7.86
C TYR A 134 -7.61 -4.91 -7.81
N GLY A 135 -8.02 -6.02 -7.17
CA GLY A 135 -9.45 -6.24 -6.85
C GLY A 135 -10.03 -5.18 -5.91
N LYS A 136 -9.16 -4.44 -5.21
CA LYS A 136 -9.43 -3.22 -4.45
C LYS A 136 -8.32 -2.21 -4.73
N ARG A 137 -8.54 -0.94 -4.39
CA ARG A 137 -7.49 0.10 -4.48
C ARG A 137 -6.28 -0.33 -3.64
N ILE A 138 -5.10 -0.36 -4.27
CA ILE A 138 -3.83 -0.68 -3.62
C ILE A 138 -3.50 0.39 -2.57
N LEU A 139 -3.05 -0.06 -1.40
CA LEU A 139 -2.57 0.82 -0.35
C LEU A 139 -1.07 1.07 -0.52
N LEU A 140 -0.64 2.27 -0.20
CA LEU A 140 0.77 2.63 -0.20
C LEU A 140 1.32 2.38 1.19
N ASP A 141 2.46 1.69 1.27
CA ASP A 141 3.12 1.47 2.54
C ASP A 141 3.59 2.81 3.12
N ASN A 142 3.21 3.05 4.37
CA ASN A 142 3.67 4.17 5.19
C ASN A 142 4.33 3.60 6.45
N GLY A 143 5.21 2.59 6.28
CA GLY A 143 5.77 1.83 7.38
C GLY A 143 4.76 0.92 8.07
N TRP A 144 3.73 0.44 7.34
CA TRP A 144 2.69 -0.41 7.90
C TRP A 144 3.29 -1.73 8.41
N TYR A 145 4.00 -2.47 7.57
CA TYR A 145 4.56 -3.77 7.96
C TYR A 145 5.59 -3.63 9.08
N ARG A 146 6.46 -2.62 9.02
CA ARG A 146 7.41 -2.31 10.10
C ARG A 146 6.72 -1.93 11.41
N THR A 147 5.55 -1.32 11.36
CA THR A 147 4.80 -1.02 12.57
C THR A 147 4.28 -2.29 13.23
N LEU A 148 3.90 -3.31 12.44
CA LEU A 148 3.46 -4.61 12.99
C LEU A 148 4.56 -5.38 13.72
N THR A 149 5.84 -5.07 13.44
CA THR A 149 6.98 -5.72 14.10
C THR A 149 7.38 -5.04 15.41
N GLN A 150 6.73 -3.93 15.78
CA GLN A 150 6.97 -3.28 17.07
C GLN A 150 6.43 -4.16 18.22
N PRO A 151 7.11 -4.16 19.38
CA PRO A 151 6.70 -4.93 20.54
C PRO A 151 5.37 -4.48 21.14
#